data_AF-S3HB93-F1
#
_entry.id   AF-S3HB93-F1
#
_cell.length_a   1.000
_cell.length_b   1.000
_cell.length_c   1.000
_cell.angle_alpha   90.00
_cell.angle_beta   90.00
_cell.angle_gamma   90.00
#
_symmetry.space_group_name_H-M   'P 1'
#
loop_
_entity.id
_entity.type
_entity.pdbx_description
1 polymer ?
#
loop_
_entity_poly.entity_id
_entity_poly.type
_entity_poly.pdbx_seq_one_letter_code
_entity_poly.pdbx_strand_id
1 'polypeptide(L)' 'MLAFVILAFGVWPVVAVGIVASYGFLVWFYQMIFGPPGPPPSVH' A
#
# COMPACT_ATOMS: atom_id res chain seq x y z
N MET A 1 25.96 9.70 11.97
CA MET A 1 25.88 8.32 11.45
C MET A 1 24.79 7.48 12.13
N LEU A 2 24.71 7.41 13.47
CA LEU A 2 23.65 6.65 14.17
C LEU A 2 22.22 7.01 13.74
N ALA A 3 21.88 8.30 13.71
CA ALA A 3 20.54 8.76 13.31
C ALA A 3 20.17 8.33 11.88
N PHE A 4 21.13 8.36 10.95
CA PHE A 4 20.90 7.91 9.57
C PHE A 4 20.56 6.42 9.52
N VAL A 5 21.28 5.58 10.25
CA VAL A 5 21.04 4.13 10.29
C VAL A 5 19.66 3.81 10.86
N ILE A 6 19.27 4.48 11.96
CA ILE A 6 17.94 4.30 12.57
C ILE A 6 16.83 4.73 11.62
N LEU A 7 16.98 5.89 10.97
CA LEU A 7 15.99 6.36 10.01
C LEU A 7 15.89 5.43 8.80
N ALA A 8 17.03 5.08 8.19
CA ALA A 8 17.11 4.29 6.96
C ALA A 8 16.58 2.86 7.11
N PHE A 9 16.94 2.17 8.20
CA PHE A 9 16.64 0.74 8.37
C PHE A 9 15.57 0.45 9.43
N GLY A 10 15.33 1.38 10.36
CA GLY A 10 14.28 1.23 11.36
C GLY A 10 12.99 1.92 10.93
N VAL A 11 13.04 3.25 10.81
CA VAL A 11 11.84 4.08 10.63
C VAL A 11 11.22 3.89 9.24
N TRP A 12 12.01 4.02 8.17
CA TRP A 12 11.48 3.96 6.80
C TRP A 12 10.80 2.64 6.45
N PRO A 13 11.35 1.46 6.81
CA PRO A 13 10.67 0.19 6.55
C PRO A 13 9.35 0.04 7.31
N VAL A 14 9.29 0.47 8.58
CA VAL A 14 8.06 0.40 9.37
C VAL A 14 6.97 1.29 8.75
N VAL A 15 7.33 2.51 8.36
CA VAL A 15 6.42 3.44 7.69
C VAL A 15 5.94 2.87 6.35
N ALA A 16 6.84 2.30 5.55
CA ALA A 16 6.50 1.68 4.27
C ALA A 16 5.50 0.53 4.44
N VAL A 17 5.74 -0.39 5.38
CA VAL A 17 4.83 -1.50 5.67
C VAL A 17 3.48 -0.97 6.15
N GLY A 18 3.47 -0.03 7.11
CA GLY A 18 2.23 0.55 7.62
C GLY A 18 1.38 1.18 6.51
N ILE A 19 1.97 2.05 5.70
CA ILE A 19 1.22 2.77 4.65
C ILE A 19 0.76 1.82 3.54
N VAL A 20 1.66 1.00 2.99
CA VAL A 20 1.34 0.13 1.85
C VAL A 20 0.35 -0.97 2.25
N ALA A 21 0.54 -1.60 3.41
CA ALA A 21 -0.37 -2.63 3.88
C ALA A 21 -1.75 -2.04 4.22
N SER A 22 -1.80 -0.88 4.89
CA SER A 22 -3.08 -0.21 5.17
C SER A 22 -3.79 0.20 3.89
N TYR A 23 -3.09 0.78 2.91
CA TYR A 23 -3.71 1.15 1.63
C TYR A 23 -4.21 -0.08 0.86
N GLY A 24 -3.40 -1.13 0.75
CA GLY A 24 -3.80 -2.38 0.10
C GLY A 24 -5.01 -3.04 0.77
N PHE A 25 -5.03 -3.07 2.11
CA PHE A 25 -6.16 -3.57 2.87
C PHE A 25 -7.41 -2.71 2.69
N LEU A 26 -7.29 -1.39 2.70
CA LEU A 26 -8.41 -0.47 2.48
C LEU A 26 -9.02 -0.66 1.09
N VAL A 27 -8.18 -0.79 0.06
CA VAL A 27 -8.63 -1.06 -1.32
C VAL A 27 -9.33 -2.42 -1.40
N TRP A 28 -8.75 -3.46 -0.80
CA TRP A 28 -9.38 -4.79 -0.77
C TRP A 28 -10.73 -4.77 -0.03
N PHE A 29 -10.80 -4.11 1.13
CA PHE A 29 -12.05 -3.98 1.89
C PHE A 29 -13.09 -3.18 1.10
N TYR A 30 -12.67 -2.10 0.43
CA TYR A 30 -13.53 -1.35 -0.47
C TYR A 30 -14.13 -2.23 -1.58
N GLN A 31 -13.34 -3.15 -2.15
CA GLN A 31 -13.82 -4.11 -3.16
C GLN A 31 -14.85 -5.10 -2.61
N MET A 32 -14.88 -5.38 -1.30
CA MET A 32 -15.94 -6.21 -0.69
C MET A 32 -17.29 -5.51 -0.69
N ILE A 33 -17.31 -4.18 -0.60
CA ILE A 33 -18.53 -3.36 -0.54
C ILE A 33 -18.99 -2.96 -1.94
N PHE A 34 -18.06 -2.55 -2.81
CA PHE A 34 -18.36 -1.94 -4.10
C PHE A 34 -18.03 -2.83 -5.31
N GLY A 35 -17.45 -4.01 -5.09
CA GLY A 35 -17.00 -4.92 -6.14
C GLY A 35 -15.58 -4.64 -6.64
N PRO A 36 -15.00 -5.58 -7.43
CA PRO A 36 -13.65 -5.44 -7.97
C PRO A 36 -13.59 -4.36 -9.07
N PRO A 37 -12.38 -3.81 -9.36
CA PRO A 37 -12.17 -2.95 -10.52
C PRO A 37 -12.60 -3.67 -11.82
N GLY A 38 -13.30 -2.96 -12.70
CA GLY A 38 -13.76 -3.51 -13.98
C GLY A 38 -12.60 -3.89 -14.91
N PRO A 39 -12.85 -4.72 -15.95
CA PRO A 39 -11.85 -5.08 -16.94
C PRO A 39 -11.28 -3.85 -17.66
N PRO A 40 -10.04 -3.92 -18.18
CA PRO A 40 -9.51 -2.87 -19.06
C PRO A 40 -10.42 -2.63 -20.28
N PRO A 41 -10.54 -1.39 -20.79
CA PRO A 41 -11.32 -1.12 -21.99
C PRO A 41 -10.81 -1.94 -23.18
N SER A 42 -11.70 -2.68 -23.86
CA SER A 42 -11.36 -3.32 -25.12
C SER A 42 -11.22 -2.25 -26.21
N VAL A 43 -10.09 -2.25 -26.92
CA VAL A 43 -9.79 -1.32 -28.03
C VAL A 43 -10.47 -1.77 -29.34
N HIS A 44 -11.61 -2.46 -29.24
CA HIS A 44 -12.36 -2.97 -30.38
C HIS A 44 -13.63 -2.16 -30.59
#